data_AF-A0A3L6TQI0-F1
#
_entry.id   AF-A0A3L6TQI0-F1
#
_cell.length_a   1.000
_cell.length_b   1.000
_cell.length_c   1.000
_cell.angle_alpha   90.00
_cell.angle_beta   90.00
_cell.angle_gamma   90.00
#
_symmetry.space_group_name_H-M   'P 1'
#
loop_
_entity.id
_entity.type
_entity.pdbx_description
1 polymer ?
#
loop_
_entity_poly.entity_id
_entity_poly.type
_entity_poly.pdbx_seq_one_letter_code
_entity_poly.pdbx_strand_id
1 'polypeptide(L)'
;MDGSMWCAANYVPLTPLSFLERAALVYGDRTAVDSGDRQFSWRDARAVPRRSVRARTSRRASRRRPPRRGRGHRLEHTGDVRASVPMTGGVLCTLNSRHDAAMVSVLLKHSDAKVFLVETQFLALRLLAGAGANLPLVITISDTDNSGSDGGSGMDYEALLRSAPRGFEIRWPTDERDPISLNYTSGTTSRPKGVIYSHSGAVLKT
;
A
#
# COMPACT_ATOMS: atom_id res chain seq x y z
N MET A 1 11.06 -31.52 -27.35
CA MET A 1 11.83 -30.30 -27.06
C MET A 1 11.91 -30.20 -25.56
N ASP A 2 13.04 -30.58 -24.98
CA ASP A 2 13.29 -30.37 -23.55
C ASP A 2 13.08 -28.88 -23.26
N GLY A 3 12.01 -28.63 -22.50
CA GLY A 3 11.37 -27.34 -22.38
C GLY A 3 12.33 -26.24 -21.96
N SER A 4 12.10 -25.05 -22.48
CA SER A 4 12.83 -23.84 -22.09
C SER A 4 12.86 -23.74 -20.55
N MET A 5 14.04 -23.93 -19.96
CA MET A 5 14.23 -23.70 -18.54
C MET A 5 14.02 -22.21 -18.24
N TRP A 6 13.22 -21.91 -17.23
CA TRP A 6 13.06 -20.53 -16.76
C TRP A 6 14.34 -20.12 -16.03
N CYS A 7 14.97 -19.06 -16.52
CA CYS A 7 16.16 -18.45 -15.94
C CYS A 7 16.05 -16.93 -16.02
N ALA A 8 16.97 -16.22 -15.36
CA ALA A 8 16.97 -14.76 -15.34
C ALA A 8 17.07 -14.11 -16.75
N ALA A 9 17.57 -14.85 -17.75
CA ALA A 9 17.70 -14.34 -19.12
C ALA A 9 16.38 -14.38 -19.91
N ASN A 10 15.43 -15.27 -19.55
CA ASN A 10 14.17 -15.46 -20.29
C ASN A 10 12.91 -15.35 -19.43
N TYR A 11 13.05 -15.09 -18.13
CA TYR A 11 11.95 -14.91 -17.20
C TYR A 11 12.18 -13.72 -16.26
N VAL A 12 11.22 -12.79 -16.26
CA VAL A 12 11.10 -11.70 -15.29
C VAL A 12 9.63 -11.62 -14.88
N PRO A 13 9.30 -11.60 -13.57
CA PRO A 13 7.92 -11.52 -13.11
C PRO A 13 7.17 -10.31 -13.66
N LEU A 14 5.97 -10.53 -14.22
CA LEU A 14 5.11 -9.44 -14.66
C LEU A 14 4.61 -8.62 -13.47
N THR A 15 4.91 -7.32 -13.48
CA THR A 15 4.48 -6.38 -12.43
C THR A 15 4.25 -4.98 -12.98
N PRO A 16 3.22 -4.24 -12.50
CA PRO A 16 2.99 -2.87 -12.97
C PRO A 16 4.09 -1.89 -12.49
N LEU A 17 4.95 -2.34 -11.57
CA LEU A 17 6.11 -1.57 -11.12
C LEU A 17 7.09 -1.25 -12.24
N SER A 18 7.18 -2.10 -13.27
CA SER A 18 8.05 -1.86 -14.42
C SER A 18 7.59 -0.65 -15.25
N PHE A 19 6.28 -0.39 -15.33
CA PHE A 19 5.75 0.79 -15.99
C PHE A 19 6.14 2.08 -15.27
N LEU A 20 6.09 2.07 -13.94
CA LEU A 20 6.52 3.22 -13.14
C LEU A 20 8.01 3.51 -13.34
N GLU A 21 8.85 2.48 -13.31
CA GLU A 21 10.29 2.65 -13.53
C GLU A 21 10.58 3.17 -14.94
N ARG A 22 9.92 2.61 -15.95
CA ARG A 22 10.04 3.10 -17.33
C ARG A 22 9.55 4.54 -17.48
N ALA A 23 8.42 4.89 -16.87
CA ALA A 23 7.87 6.25 -16.93
C ALA A 23 8.80 7.27 -16.27
N ALA A 24 9.43 6.94 -15.14
CA ALA A 24 10.41 7.79 -14.50
C ALA A 24 11.70 7.98 -15.31
N LEU A 25 12.11 6.96 -16.08
CA LEU A 25 13.27 7.04 -16.96
C LEU A 25 13.00 7.84 -18.24
N VAL A 26 11.85 7.61 -18.88
CA VAL A 26 11.54 8.18 -20.21
C VAL A 26 10.83 9.53 -20.11
N TYR A 27 9.94 9.69 -19.13
CA TYR A 27 9.08 10.86 -18.95
C TYR A 27 9.32 11.56 -17.62
N GLY A 28 10.54 11.43 -17.09
CA GLY A 28 10.88 11.81 -15.71
C GLY A 28 10.36 13.18 -15.28
N ASP A 29 10.49 14.19 -16.14
CA ASP A 29 10.16 15.58 -15.78
C ASP A 29 8.70 15.96 -16.16
N ARG A 30 7.92 15.03 -16.72
CA ARG A 30 6.49 15.24 -16.98
C ARG A 30 5.67 15.00 -15.72
N THR A 31 4.60 15.76 -15.56
CA THR A 31 3.63 15.57 -14.47
C THR A 31 3.00 14.18 -14.54
N ALA A 32 3.09 13.45 -13.43
CA ALA A 32 2.51 12.12 -13.21
C ALA A 32 1.21 12.20 -12.41
N VAL A 33 1.18 13.06 -11.40
CA VAL A 33 0.02 13.29 -10.53
C VAL A 33 -0.19 14.79 -10.39
N ASP A 34 -1.41 15.22 -10.68
CA ASP A 34 -1.89 16.57 -10.42
C ASP A 34 -3.03 16.47 -9.39
N SER A 35 -2.79 17.05 -8.22
CA SER A 35 -3.72 17.06 -7.10
C SER A 35 -3.96 18.51 -6.64
N GLY A 36 -4.16 19.42 -7.59
CA GLY A 36 -4.43 20.84 -7.32
C GLY A 36 -3.19 21.54 -6.78
N ASP A 37 -3.12 21.70 -5.46
CA ASP A 37 -2.02 22.40 -4.78
C ASP A 37 -0.68 21.64 -4.85
N ARG A 38 -0.70 20.40 -5.35
CA ARG A 38 0.49 19.54 -5.45
C ARG A 38 0.56 18.88 -6.83
N GLN A 39 1.70 19.07 -7.49
CA GLN A 39 2.05 18.37 -8.72
C GLN A 39 3.35 17.59 -8.52
N PHE A 40 3.38 16.36 -9.02
CA PHE A 40 4.55 15.48 -8.93
C PHE A 40 4.94 15.02 -10.33
N SER A 41 6.24 15.04 -10.63
CA SER A 41 6.78 14.47 -11.86
C SER A 41 6.87 12.94 -11.79
N TRP A 42 7.05 12.24 -12.91
CA TRP A 42 7.29 10.78 -12.89
C TRP A 42 8.57 10.42 -12.14
N ARG A 43 9.59 11.28 -12.19
CA ARG A 43 10.81 11.14 -11.41
C ARG A 43 10.50 11.24 -9.92
N ASP A 44 9.65 12.19 -9.52
CA ASP A 44 9.21 12.30 -8.13
C ASP A 44 8.41 11.06 -7.72
N ALA A 45 7.44 10.62 -8.52
CA ALA A 45 6.62 9.44 -8.25
C ALA A 45 7.46 8.16 -8.06
N ARG A 46 8.58 8.00 -8.79
CA ARG A 46 9.55 6.91 -8.57
C ARG A 46 10.51 7.19 -7.41
N ALA A 47 10.97 8.41 -7.24
CA ALA A 47 11.84 8.83 -6.14
C ALA A 47 11.11 8.80 -4.79
N VAL A 48 9.79 8.72 -4.84
CA VAL A 48 8.83 8.49 -3.76
C VAL A 48 8.70 6.98 -3.50
N PRO A 49 9.47 6.40 -2.57
CA PRO A 49 8.85 5.55 -1.59
C PRO A 49 8.18 6.51 -0.63
N ARG A 50 6.87 6.71 -0.63
CA ARG A 50 6.28 7.48 0.48
C ARG A 50 6.06 6.54 1.67
N ARG A 51 7.22 6.05 2.11
CA ARG A 51 7.65 5.50 3.40
C ARG A 51 6.53 4.83 4.20
N SER A 52 6.27 3.58 3.84
CA SER A 52 5.61 2.64 4.73
C SER A 52 6.67 1.91 5.56
N VAL A 53 6.81 2.34 6.81
CA VAL A 53 7.04 1.50 8.01
C VAL A 53 7.82 0.21 7.77
N ARG A 54 9.13 0.24 8.08
CA ARG A 54 9.87 -0.98 8.40
C ARG A 54 9.38 -1.52 9.75
N ALA A 55 8.23 -2.20 9.78
CA ALA A 55 7.82 -2.97 10.94
C ALA A 55 8.65 -4.27 10.95
N ARG A 56 9.53 -4.37 11.95
CA ARG A 56 10.41 -5.50 12.28
C ARG A 56 9.90 -6.85 11.75
N THR A 57 10.70 -7.45 10.87
CA THR A 57 10.71 -8.90 10.67
C THR A 57 11.17 -9.57 11.97
N SER A 58 10.22 -10.17 12.70
CA SER A 58 10.54 -11.29 13.57
C SER A 58 9.67 -12.48 13.16
N ARG A 59 10.37 -13.56 12.81
CA ARG A 59 9.94 -14.95 12.59
C ARG A 59 8.59 -15.32 13.21
N ARG A 60 7.71 -15.85 12.37
CA ARG A 60 7.29 -17.28 12.40
C ARG A 60 6.38 -17.58 11.20
N ALA A 61 6.94 -18.27 10.22
CA ALA A 61 6.16 -19.13 9.34
C ALA A 61 6.84 -20.49 9.34
N SER A 62 6.33 -21.36 10.21
CA SER A 62 6.57 -22.80 10.19
C SER A 62 6.36 -23.34 8.78
N ARG A 63 7.36 -24.07 8.29
CA ARG A 63 7.30 -24.94 7.11
C ARG A 63 6.01 -25.75 7.12
N ARG A 64 5.13 -25.55 6.12
CA ARG A 64 4.22 -26.56 5.50
C ARG A 64 3.04 -26.00 4.66
N ARG A 65 2.93 -24.70 4.41
CA ARG A 65 1.95 -24.17 3.44
C ARG A 65 2.55 -23.00 2.64
N PRO A 66 2.26 -22.86 1.33
CA PRO A 66 2.79 -21.75 0.54
C PRO A 66 2.30 -20.42 1.13
N PRO A 67 3.06 -19.32 1.01
CA PRO A 67 2.87 -18.11 1.80
C PRO A 67 1.66 -17.30 1.30
N ARG A 68 0.45 -17.72 1.65
CA ARG A 68 -0.76 -16.90 1.53
C ARG A 68 -0.86 -15.97 2.74
N ARG A 69 -0.14 -14.84 2.74
CA ARG A 69 -0.36 -13.73 3.67
C ARG A 69 -0.17 -12.40 2.94
N GLY A 70 -1.23 -11.94 2.29
CA GLY A 70 -1.31 -10.59 1.74
C GLY A 70 -1.27 -9.57 2.89
N ARG A 71 -0.45 -8.53 2.72
CA ARG A 71 -0.12 -7.52 3.74
C ARG A 71 -0.82 -6.20 3.42
N GLY A 72 -2.03 -5.94 3.91
CA GLY A 72 -2.84 -4.77 3.53
C GLY A 72 -2.36 -3.42 4.10
N HIS A 73 -2.33 -2.37 3.28
CA HIS A 73 -2.17 -0.94 3.64
C HIS A 73 -3.33 -0.08 3.10
N ARG A 74 -4.00 0.78 3.90
CA ARG A 74 -5.11 1.65 3.44
C ARG A 74 -4.65 3.03 3.00
N LEU A 75 -5.22 3.57 1.90
CA LEU A 75 -5.32 5.02 1.59
C LEU A 75 -6.55 5.38 0.79
N GLU A 76 -7.06 6.59 1.05
CA GLU A 76 -7.75 7.41 0.07
C GLU A 76 -6.83 8.59 -0.32
N HIS A 77 -6.94 9.03 -1.58
CA HIS A 77 -6.32 10.23 -2.16
C HIS A 77 -4.79 10.41 -2.18
N THR A 78 -4.04 9.46 -2.76
CA THR A 78 -2.86 9.85 -3.57
C THR A 78 -2.46 8.76 -4.55
N GLY A 79 -2.34 9.08 -5.84
CA GLY A 79 -1.74 8.18 -6.84
C GLY A 79 -0.36 7.67 -6.41
N ASP A 80 0.37 8.51 -5.66
CA ASP A 80 1.68 8.25 -5.08
C ASP A 80 1.71 7.00 -4.17
N VAL A 81 0.63 6.71 -3.46
CA VAL A 81 0.63 5.59 -2.50
C VAL A 81 0.17 4.28 -3.09
N ARG A 82 -0.60 4.35 -4.18
CA ARG A 82 -0.93 3.19 -5.01
C ARG A 82 0.32 2.59 -5.66
N ALA A 83 1.27 3.43 -6.02
CA ALA A 83 2.57 3.01 -6.55
C ALA A 83 3.54 2.60 -5.44
N SER A 84 3.66 3.39 -4.36
CA SER A 84 4.72 3.20 -3.38
C SER A 84 4.53 2.01 -2.43
N VAL A 85 3.29 1.59 -2.10
CA VAL A 85 3.07 0.39 -1.26
C VAL A 85 3.61 -0.88 -1.96
N PRO A 86 3.22 -1.18 -3.21
CA PRO A 86 3.80 -2.30 -3.96
C PRO A 86 5.32 -2.20 -4.14
N MET A 87 5.89 -1.00 -4.32
CA MET A 87 7.34 -0.83 -4.41
C MET A 87 8.08 -1.28 -3.15
N THR A 88 7.44 -1.24 -1.98
CA THR A 88 8.00 -1.76 -0.71
C THR A 88 7.75 -3.27 -0.49
N GLY A 89 7.09 -3.94 -1.45
CA GLY A 89 6.62 -5.33 -1.33
C GLY A 89 5.39 -5.47 -0.43
N GLY A 90 4.64 -4.39 -0.21
CA GLY A 90 3.37 -4.39 0.52
C GLY A 90 2.19 -4.67 -0.40
N VAL A 91 1.04 -5.06 0.18
CA VAL A 91 -0.22 -5.25 -0.53
C VAL A 91 -1.12 -4.05 -0.23
N LEU A 92 -1.58 -3.33 -1.24
CA LEU A 92 -2.46 -2.19 -1.02
C LEU A 92 -3.88 -2.68 -0.69
N CYS A 93 -4.46 -2.22 0.42
CA CYS A 93 -5.84 -2.50 0.81
C CYS A 93 -6.64 -1.22 1.04
N THR A 94 -7.33 -0.75 0.00
CA THR A 94 -8.17 0.46 0.09
C THR A 94 -9.51 0.14 0.75
N LEU A 95 -9.93 1.00 1.68
CA LEU A 95 -11.23 0.93 2.34
C LEU A 95 -12.02 2.19 2.04
N ASN A 96 -13.29 2.05 1.71
CA ASN A 96 -14.20 3.14 1.37
C ASN A 96 -14.45 4.06 2.57
N SER A 97 -14.31 5.37 2.41
CA SER A 97 -14.59 6.41 3.42
C SER A 97 -16.03 6.46 3.88
N ARG A 98 -16.97 5.93 3.07
CA ARG A 98 -18.38 5.84 3.45
C ARG A 98 -18.67 4.72 4.45
N HIS A 99 -17.69 3.90 4.80
CA HIS A 99 -17.86 2.88 5.83
C HIS A 99 -17.92 3.50 7.22
N ASP A 100 -18.83 2.98 8.05
CA ASP A 100 -18.89 3.33 9.46
C ASP A 100 -17.73 2.72 10.25
N ALA A 101 -17.56 3.17 11.50
CA ALA A 101 -16.48 2.70 12.37
C ALA A 101 -16.53 1.17 12.61
N ALA A 102 -17.73 0.60 12.69
CA ALA A 102 -17.93 -0.83 12.90
C ALA A 102 -17.41 -1.64 11.72
N MET A 103 -17.79 -1.27 10.49
CA MET A 103 -17.31 -1.92 9.27
C MET A 103 -15.80 -1.74 9.12
N VAL A 104 -15.26 -0.54 9.36
CA VAL A 104 -13.80 -0.31 9.31
C VAL A 104 -13.07 -1.23 10.29
N SER A 105 -13.56 -1.39 11.52
CA SER A 105 -12.97 -2.31 12.50
C SER A 105 -12.94 -3.76 12.00
N VAL A 106 -14.07 -4.23 11.44
CA VAL A 106 -14.18 -5.58 10.85
C VAL A 106 -13.19 -5.77 9.70
N LEU A 107 -13.09 -4.79 8.79
CA LEU A 107 -12.20 -4.87 7.63
C LEU A 107 -10.72 -4.82 8.02
N LEU A 108 -10.35 -3.99 9.01
CA LEU A 108 -8.98 -3.95 9.54
C LEU A 108 -8.58 -5.26 10.20
N LYS A 109 -9.49 -5.85 11.00
CA LYS A 109 -9.26 -7.17 11.60
C LYS A 109 -9.14 -8.27 10.55
N HIS A 110 -9.99 -8.25 9.52
CA HIS A 110 -9.99 -9.27 8.47
C HIS A 110 -8.77 -9.16 7.53
N SER A 111 -8.31 -7.94 7.24
CA SER A 111 -7.14 -7.70 6.37
C SER A 111 -5.80 -7.98 7.03
N ASP A 112 -5.76 -8.13 8.36
CA ASP A 112 -4.52 -8.22 9.17
C ASP A 112 -3.55 -7.06 8.85
N ALA A 113 -4.09 -5.87 8.61
CA ALA A 113 -3.33 -4.69 8.26
C ALA A 113 -2.28 -4.38 9.34
N LYS A 114 -1.07 -4.00 8.91
CA LYS A 114 0.03 -3.62 9.82
C LYS A 114 0.22 -2.11 9.91
N VAL A 115 -0.19 -1.41 8.86
CA VAL A 115 -0.15 0.05 8.78
C VAL A 115 -1.49 0.53 8.24
N PHE A 116 -2.01 1.58 8.85
CA PHE A 116 -3.25 2.22 8.48
C PHE A 116 -2.96 3.68 8.24
N LEU A 117 -2.96 4.09 6.97
CA LEU A 117 -2.87 5.50 6.65
C LEU A 117 -4.30 6.05 6.56
N VAL A 118 -4.51 7.21 7.18
CA VAL A 118 -5.84 7.80 7.32
C VAL A 118 -5.74 9.31 7.31
N GLU A 119 -6.63 9.98 6.59
CA GLU A 119 -6.71 11.44 6.66
C GLU A 119 -7.25 11.87 8.02
N THR A 120 -6.77 13.00 8.52
CA THR A 120 -7.10 13.51 9.86
C THR A 120 -8.61 13.65 10.07
N GLN A 121 -9.37 14.02 9.04
CA GLN A 121 -10.84 14.10 9.09
C GLN A 121 -11.55 12.76 9.39
N PHE A 122 -10.91 11.62 9.12
CA PHE A 122 -11.45 10.28 9.39
C PHE A 122 -10.86 9.63 10.65
N LEU A 123 -10.08 10.37 11.45
CA LEU A 123 -9.45 9.85 12.66
C LEU A 123 -10.47 9.49 13.76
N ALA A 124 -11.59 10.21 13.85
CA ALA A 124 -12.65 9.92 14.82
C ALA A 124 -13.30 8.54 14.60
N LEU A 125 -13.50 8.13 13.34
CA LEU A 125 -13.98 6.80 12.98
C LEU A 125 -13.05 5.69 13.51
N ARG A 126 -11.76 5.99 13.64
CA ARG A 126 -10.75 5.06 14.13
C ARG A 126 -10.74 4.93 15.66
N LEU A 127 -10.96 6.03 16.40
CA LEU A 127 -11.07 5.97 17.87
C LEU A 127 -12.21 5.04 18.27
N LEU A 128 -13.33 5.14 17.56
CA LEU A 128 -14.50 4.28 17.74
C LEU A 128 -14.25 2.82 17.32
N ALA A 129 -13.48 2.61 16.24
CA ALA A 129 -13.14 1.26 15.76
C ALA A 129 -12.14 0.49 16.66
N GLY A 130 -11.41 1.20 17.54
CA GLY A 130 -10.25 0.69 18.27
C GLY A 130 -10.50 0.15 19.66
N ALA A 131 -11.73 0.23 20.18
CA ALA A 131 -12.08 -0.09 21.57
C ALA A 131 -11.93 -1.59 21.97
N GLY A 132 -11.20 -2.42 21.23
CA GLY A 132 -11.04 -3.84 21.58
C GLY A 132 -10.08 -4.68 20.71
N ALA A 133 -9.12 -4.08 19.99
CA ALA A 133 -8.23 -4.84 19.10
C ALA A 133 -6.77 -4.35 19.10
N ASN A 134 -5.85 -5.23 18.70
CA ASN A 134 -4.49 -4.83 18.31
C ASN A 134 -4.57 -4.02 17.03
N LEU A 135 -4.21 -2.74 17.13
CA LEU A 135 -4.38 -1.79 16.06
C LEU A 135 -3.13 -1.72 15.19
N PRO A 136 -3.27 -1.59 13.85
CA PRO A 136 -2.14 -1.29 12.98
C PRO A 136 -1.47 0.02 13.38
N LEU A 137 -0.20 0.19 13.00
CA LEU A 137 0.47 1.47 13.11
C LEU A 137 -0.29 2.51 12.28
N VAL A 138 -0.75 3.57 12.94
CA VAL A 138 -1.51 4.62 12.27
C VAL A 138 -0.56 5.71 11.78
N ILE A 139 -0.75 6.09 10.53
CA ILE A 139 -0.09 7.25 9.93
C ILE A 139 -1.19 8.23 9.50
N THR A 140 -1.15 9.44 10.03
CA THR A 140 -2.15 10.47 9.69
C THR A 140 -1.68 11.29 8.51
N ILE A 141 -2.60 11.57 7.58
CA ILE A 141 -2.38 12.46 6.45
C ILE A 141 -3.15 13.75 6.76
N SER A 142 -2.43 14.84 6.95
CA SER A 142 -3.01 16.16 7.21
C SER A 142 -2.98 16.99 5.93
N ASP A 143 -4.11 17.63 5.60
CA ASP A 143 -4.18 18.62 4.50
C ASP A 143 -3.58 19.98 4.88
N THR A 144 -3.44 20.25 6.18
CA THR A 144 -2.88 21.50 6.67
C THR A 144 -1.44 21.30 7.13
N ASP A 145 -0.55 22.23 6.78
CA ASP A 145 0.82 22.36 7.33
C ASP A 145 0.86 22.54 8.86
N ASN A 146 -0.31 22.52 9.51
CA ASN A 146 -0.44 22.63 10.94
C ASN A 146 -0.10 21.28 11.58
N SER A 147 1.17 21.11 11.92
CA SER A 147 1.67 20.08 12.83
C SER A 147 1.12 20.32 14.25
N GLY A 148 -0.20 20.20 14.41
CA GLY A 148 -0.89 20.19 15.68
C GLY A 148 -1.01 18.75 16.16
N SER A 149 -0.35 18.46 17.28
CA SER A 149 -0.37 17.17 17.96
C SER A 149 -1.76 16.87 18.55
N ASP A 150 -2.70 16.44 17.71
CA ASP A 150 -3.98 15.94 18.19
C ASP A 150 -3.84 14.48 18.67
N GLY A 151 -3.40 14.34 19.93
CA GLY A 151 -3.81 13.33 20.93
C GLY A 151 -3.75 11.84 20.63
N GLY A 152 -3.52 11.39 19.39
CA GLY A 152 -3.37 10.01 19.00
C GLY A 152 -1.89 9.70 18.80
N SER A 153 -1.43 8.55 19.29
CA SER A 153 -0.05 8.06 19.14
C SER A 153 0.37 7.74 17.68
N GLY A 154 -0.16 8.44 16.68
CA GLY A 154 0.09 8.25 15.25
C GLY A 154 1.30 9.04 14.77
N MET A 155 1.99 8.52 13.76
CA MET A 155 3.03 9.26 13.05
C MET A 155 2.39 10.16 11.98
N ASP A 156 2.86 11.39 11.85
CA ASP A 156 2.47 12.27 10.74
C ASP A 156 3.13 11.79 9.43
N TYR A 157 2.34 11.69 8.36
CA TYR A 157 2.80 11.26 7.05
C TYR A 157 3.90 12.16 6.53
N GLU A 158 3.79 13.49 6.63
CA GLU A 158 4.77 14.43 6.09
C GLU A 158 6.06 14.52 6.92
N ALA A 159 5.99 14.37 8.24
CA ALA A 159 7.18 14.17 9.08
C ALA A 159 7.90 12.86 8.71
N LEU A 160 7.14 11.82 8.44
CA LEU A 160 7.67 10.55 7.96
C LEU A 160 8.27 10.74 6.54
N LEU A 161 7.62 11.53 5.68
CA LEU A 161 8.06 12.33 4.51
C LEU A 161 9.47 12.91 4.50
N ARG A 162 9.88 13.46 5.63
CA ARG A 162 11.15 14.20 5.74
C ARG A 162 12.29 13.37 6.33
N SER A 163 11.99 12.44 7.24
CA SER A 163 12.98 11.72 8.07
C SER A 163 13.71 10.50 7.48
N ALA A 164 13.18 9.84 6.46
CA ALA A 164 13.73 8.62 5.89
C ALA A 164 14.89 8.83 4.89
N PRO A 165 15.65 7.76 4.63
CA PRO A 165 16.91 7.85 3.92
C PRO A 165 16.73 8.07 2.41
N ARG A 166 17.77 8.63 1.79
CA ARG A 166 17.90 8.75 0.33
C ARG A 166 18.32 7.39 -0.26
N GLY A 167 17.91 7.09 -1.50
CA GLY A 167 18.36 5.91 -2.24
C GLY A 167 17.52 4.64 -2.02
N PHE A 168 16.21 4.70 -2.30
CA PHE A 168 15.33 3.54 -2.17
C PHE A 168 15.37 2.63 -3.39
N GLU A 169 15.56 1.34 -3.11
CA GLU A 169 15.47 0.24 -4.07
C GLU A 169 14.08 -0.40 -4.05
N ILE A 170 13.48 -0.53 -5.24
CA ILE A 170 12.21 -1.23 -5.41
C ILE A 170 12.38 -2.70 -5.02
N ARG A 171 11.46 -3.21 -4.22
CA ARG A 171 11.33 -4.65 -3.98
C ARG A 171 10.48 -5.27 -5.06
N TRP A 172 11.15 -5.85 -6.04
CA TRP A 172 10.51 -6.60 -7.12
C TRP A 172 9.82 -7.86 -6.58
N PRO A 173 8.64 -8.23 -7.12
CA PRO A 173 8.00 -9.48 -6.76
C PRO A 173 8.87 -10.66 -7.18
N THR A 174 8.86 -11.72 -6.39
CA THR A 174 9.57 -12.96 -6.75
C THR A 174 8.72 -13.81 -7.68
N ASP A 175 7.39 -13.74 -7.52
CA ASP A 175 6.41 -14.41 -8.38
C ASP A 175 5.37 -13.38 -8.83
N GLU A 176 5.04 -13.38 -10.12
CA GLU A 176 4.01 -12.49 -10.67
C GLU A 176 2.60 -12.76 -10.11
N ARG A 177 2.40 -13.92 -9.48
CA ARG A 177 1.16 -14.30 -8.78
C ARG A 177 1.10 -13.76 -7.36
N ASP A 178 2.18 -13.16 -6.86
CA ASP A 178 2.20 -12.52 -5.54
C ASP A 178 1.10 -11.43 -5.48
N PRO A 179 0.43 -11.27 -4.32
CA PRO A 179 -0.62 -10.28 -4.17
C PRO A 179 -0.04 -8.86 -4.23
N ILE A 180 -0.70 -7.98 -4.99
CA ILE A 180 -0.38 -6.54 -5.08
C ILE A 180 -1.44 -5.66 -4.44
N SER A 181 -2.71 -6.10 -4.43
CA SER A 181 -3.79 -5.40 -3.73
C SER A 181 -4.87 -6.34 -3.18
N LEU A 182 -5.59 -5.86 -2.17
CA LEU A 182 -6.75 -6.48 -1.53
C LEU A 182 -7.89 -5.45 -1.47
N ASN A 183 -8.99 -5.69 -2.16
CA ASN A 183 -10.14 -4.81 -2.19
C ASN A 183 -11.34 -5.51 -1.55
N TYR A 184 -12.22 -4.76 -0.89
CA TYR A 184 -13.45 -5.33 -0.33
C TYR A 184 -14.65 -4.99 -1.19
N THR A 185 -15.53 -5.97 -1.39
CA THR A 185 -16.83 -5.75 -2.01
C THR A 185 -17.92 -5.93 -0.97
N SER A 186 -18.91 -5.03 -1.00
CA SER A 186 -20.15 -5.18 -0.24
C SER A 186 -21.00 -6.25 -0.93
N GLY A 187 -20.88 -7.50 -0.48
CA GLY A 187 -21.82 -8.55 -0.87
C GLY A 187 -23.17 -8.37 -0.16
N THR A 188 -24.22 -8.99 -0.68
CA THR A 188 -25.54 -9.09 -0.01
C THR A 188 -25.49 -9.93 1.27
N THR A 189 -24.48 -10.80 1.39
CA THR A 189 -24.18 -11.54 2.61
C THR A 189 -23.49 -10.63 3.61
N SER A 190 -23.94 -10.61 4.87
CA SER A 190 -23.45 -9.76 5.98
C SER A 190 -21.95 -9.83 6.31
N ARG A 191 -21.15 -10.62 5.58
CA ARG A 191 -19.70 -10.73 5.73
C ARG A 191 -18.97 -10.11 4.53
N PRO A 192 -17.99 -9.21 4.76
CA PRO A 192 -17.22 -8.61 3.69
C PRO A 192 -16.36 -9.65 2.97
N LYS A 193 -16.26 -9.54 1.64
CA LYS A 193 -15.46 -10.44 0.81
C LYS A 193 -14.22 -9.70 0.28
N GLY A 194 -13.05 -10.26 0.56
CA GLY A 194 -11.78 -9.74 0.07
C GLY A 194 -11.44 -10.27 -1.32
N VAL A 195 -11.25 -9.37 -2.28
CA VAL A 195 -10.80 -9.62 -3.65
C VAL A 195 -9.32 -9.29 -3.74
N ILE A 196 -8.50 -10.30 -4.00
CA ILE A 196 -7.04 -10.15 -4.11
C ILE A 196 -6.66 -10.07 -5.58
N TYR A 197 -5.85 -9.07 -5.93
CA TYR A 197 -5.19 -8.98 -7.24
C TYR A 197 -3.73 -9.39 -7.12
N SER A 198 -3.24 -10.15 -8.09
CA SER A 198 -1.81 -10.42 -8.25
C SER A 198 -1.11 -9.33 -9.06
N HIS A 199 0.23 -9.33 -9.04
CA HIS A 199 1.02 -8.46 -9.92
C HIS A 199 0.68 -8.67 -11.40
N SER A 200 0.65 -9.91 -11.89
CA SER A 200 0.28 -10.24 -13.27
C SER A 200 -1.16 -9.81 -13.60
N GLY A 201 -2.10 -10.03 -12.69
CA GLY A 201 -3.49 -9.63 -12.85
C GLY A 201 -3.68 -8.11 -12.90
N ALA A 202 -2.78 -7.34 -12.30
CA ALA A 202 -2.75 -5.89 -12.43
C ALA A 202 -2.10 -5.45 -13.76
N VAL A 203 -1.00 -6.08 -14.18
CA VAL A 203 -0.33 -5.77 -15.45
C VAL A 203 -1.27 -5.95 -16.64
N LEU A 204 -1.95 -7.10 -16.73
CA LEU A 204 -2.76 -7.45 -17.90
C LEU A 204 -4.03 -6.60 -18.05
N LYS A 205 -4.33 -5.74 -17.07
CA LYS A 205 -5.46 -4.81 -17.09
C LYS A 205 -5.03 -3.35 -17.35
N THR A 206 -3.73 -3.12 -17.55
CA THR A 206 -3.13 -1.81 -17.82
C THR A 206 -2.87 -1.69 -19.31
#